data_AF-A0A1M6EHM3-F1
#
_entry.id   AF-A0A1M6EHM3-F1
#
_cell.length_a   1.000
_cell.length_b   1.000
_cell.length_c   1.000
_cell.angle_alpha   90.00
_cell.angle_beta   90.00
_cell.angle_gamma   90.00
#
_symmetry.space_group_name_H-M   'P 1'
#
loop_
_entity.id
_entity.type
_entity.pdbx_description
1 polymer ?
#
loop_
_entity_poly.entity_id
_entity_poly.type
_entity_poly.pdbx_seq_one_letter_code
_entity_poly.pdbx_strand_id
1 'polypeptide(L)'
;MQQRGYTTILALLVTMFLLGMMAVLFPKLNNAIFASKTERSLLAAQYAAEAGAKRAIAAFYQSSPDWTWLDAWQGIGTGAYRVQIEPPPASSVESGSYVITAKGRDGGVTKTTSVTVTISGRGPNYAMYAANNIVINGNLLLQGKIGATGMISQSGVVTYVDHDSKLLPNQQEDWWFDDYATFKKSKTMPGFLTSANRPVNSDIKVSSHLDKGQNYSNQTIVINGDLLLSGTKNFTNTSIFVSGNIVNSGDTSFTNHCLVVAGNSITVSGSNLGGAVYISYGSITYSGTIKGGAVYAKNDIIASGNSSLIYSRSAMEANQLTSGFPGAGTSRTMEISSWRE
;
A
#
# COMPACT_ATOMS: atom_id res chain seq x y z
N MET A 1 34.94 85.18 34.23
CA MET A 1 33.53 84.76 34.05
C MET A 1 33.18 84.33 32.61
N GLN A 2 34.11 84.15 31.67
CA GLN A 2 33.79 83.84 30.25
C GLN A 2 33.70 82.34 29.88
N GLN A 3 34.13 81.41 30.74
CA GLN A 3 34.15 79.96 30.39
C GLN A 3 32.81 79.23 30.59
N ARG A 4 31.82 79.81 31.32
CA ARG A 4 30.53 79.14 31.58
C ARG A 4 29.52 79.22 30.42
N GLY A 5 29.67 80.19 29.52
CA GLY A 5 28.79 80.35 28.35
C GLY A 5 29.02 79.28 27.27
N TYR A 6 30.29 78.97 26.98
CA TYR A 6 30.66 78.00 25.95
C TYR A 6 30.23 76.58 26.28
N THR A 7 30.32 76.15 27.55
CA THR A 7 29.88 74.81 27.97
C THR A 7 28.38 74.61 27.81
N THR A 8 27.60 75.67 28.05
CA THR A 8 26.13 75.62 27.94
C THR A 8 25.69 75.57 26.47
N ILE A 9 26.36 76.34 25.60
CA ILE A 9 26.10 76.33 24.15
C ILE A 9 26.54 74.99 23.52
N LEU A 10 27.69 74.45 23.93
CA LEU A 10 28.16 73.13 23.49
C LEU A 10 27.19 72.02 23.94
N ALA A 11 26.72 72.07 25.19
CA ALA A 11 25.72 71.14 25.69
C ALA A 11 24.40 71.22 24.90
N LEU A 12 23.93 72.43 24.58
CA LEU A 12 22.75 72.64 23.74
C LEU A 12 22.92 72.08 22.33
N LEU A 13 24.08 72.32 21.69
CA LEU A 13 24.39 71.79 20.36
C LEU A 13 24.49 70.27 20.34
N VAL A 14 25.13 69.67 21.34
CA VAL A 14 25.20 68.20 21.48
C VAL A 14 23.81 67.62 21.72
N THR A 15 22.98 68.27 22.53
CA THR A 15 21.61 67.81 22.80
C THR A 15 20.73 67.91 21.56
N MET A 16 20.82 69.01 20.81
CA MET A 16 20.13 69.15 19.51
C MET A 16 20.59 68.13 18.49
N PHE A 17 21.89 67.85 18.43
CA PHE A 17 22.44 66.83 17.54
C PHE A 17 21.95 65.42 17.90
N LEU A 18 21.94 65.07 19.19
CA LEU A 18 21.44 63.78 19.67
C LEU A 18 19.93 63.63 19.43
N LEU A 19 19.14 64.68 19.65
CA LEU A 19 17.71 64.67 19.36
C LEU A 19 17.44 64.55 17.85
N GLY A 20 18.23 65.24 17.02
CA GLY A 20 18.17 65.12 15.57
C GLY A 20 18.52 63.70 15.07
N MET A 21 19.55 63.08 15.63
CA MET A 21 19.90 61.68 15.34
C MET A 21 18.79 60.72 15.76
N MET A 22 18.21 60.90 16.96
CA MET A 22 17.10 60.08 17.43
C MET A 22 15.88 60.20 16.50
N ALA A 23 15.50 61.42 16.08
CA ALA A 23 14.39 61.64 15.17
C ALA A 23 14.55 60.93 13.82
N VAL A 24 15.79 60.78 13.33
CA VAL A 24 16.09 60.08 12.07
C VAL A 24 16.19 58.56 12.27
N LEU A 25 16.72 58.09 13.40
CA LEU A 25 16.96 56.66 13.66
C LEU A 25 15.69 55.91 14.11
N PHE A 26 14.79 56.54 14.87
CA PHE A 26 13.59 55.89 15.39
C PHE A 26 12.66 55.33 14.29
N PRO A 27 12.33 56.09 13.22
CA PRO A 27 11.52 55.54 12.12
C PRO A 27 12.19 54.36 11.42
N LYS A 28 13.53 54.40 11.25
CA LYS A 28 14.28 53.31 10.60
C LYS A 28 14.32 52.04 11.45
N LEU A 29 14.53 52.18 12.77
CA LEU A 29 14.49 51.05 13.71
C LEU A 29 13.10 50.42 13.76
N ASN A 30 12.03 51.23 13.80
CA ASN A 30 10.67 50.71 13.76
C ASN A 30 10.41 49.94 12.46
N ASN A 31 10.77 50.50 11.31
CA ASN A 31 10.59 49.83 10.02
C ASN A 31 11.36 48.50 9.95
N ALA A 32 12.59 48.43 10.45
CA ALA A 32 13.37 47.20 10.50
C ALA A 32 12.74 46.14 11.42
N ILE A 33 12.23 46.55 12.59
CA ILE A 33 11.53 45.66 13.53
C ILE A 33 10.22 45.14 12.92
N PHE A 34 9.46 46.00 12.24
CA PHE A 34 8.23 45.60 11.55
C PHE A 34 8.52 44.64 10.39
N ALA A 35 9.55 44.91 9.58
CA ALA A 35 9.99 44.00 8.53
C ALA A 35 10.38 42.63 9.09
N SER A 36 11.21 42.60 10.15
CA SER A 36 11.64 41.37 10.81
C SER A 36 10.48 40.56 11.41
N LYS A 37 9.51 41.22 12.07
CA LYS A 37 8.30 40.55 12.57
C LYS A 37 7.47 39.97 11.44
N THR A 38 7.32 40.71 10.34
CA THR A 38 6.55 40.27 9.17
C THR A 38 7.19 39.06 8.50
N GLU A 39 8.51 39.09 8.30
CA GLU A 39 9.26 37.94 7.73
C GLU A 39 9.16 36.70 8.62
N ARG A 40 9.29 36.87 9.94
CA ARG A 40 9.13 35.76 10.88
C ARG A 40 7.73 35.15 10.80
N SER A 41 6.68 35.98 10.76
CA SER A 41 5.31 35.50 10.63
C SER A 41 5.04 34.85 9.27
N LEU A 42 5.70 35.31 8.20
CA LEU A 42 5.60 34.69 6.89
C LEU A 42 6.20 33.28 6.87
N LEU A 43 7.38 33.08 7.47
CA LEU A 43 8.02 31.77 7.62
C LEU A 43 7.19 30.84 8.52
N ALA A 44 6.66 31.35 9.63
CA ALA A 44 5.82 30.58 10.53
C ALA A 44 4.50 30.13 9.87
N ALA A 45 3.88 31.02 9.08
CA ALA A 45 2.70 30.69 8.30
C ALA A 45 2.98 29.61 7.24
N GLN A 46 4.13 29.67 6.55
CA GLN A 46 4.55 28.64 5.61
C GLN A 46 4.79 27.28 6.29
N TYR A 47 5.53 27.27 7.40
CA TYR A 47 5.77 26.06 8.18
C TYR A 47 4.46 25.40 8.65
N ALA A 48 3.50 26.20 9.12
CA ALA A 48 2.19 25.69 9.51
C ALA A 48 1.45 25.07 8.32
N ALA A 49 1.48 25.70 7.14
CA ALA A 49 0.86 25.16 5.92
C ALA A 49 1.47 23.79 5.54
N GLU A 50 2.80 23.69 5.50
CA GLU A 50 3.49 22.42 5.21
C GLU A 50 3.18 21.33 6.23
N ALA A 51 3.14 21.67 7.52
CA ALA A 51 2.80 20.72 8.57
C ALA A 51 1.38 20.16 8.39
N GLY A 52 0.41 21.01 8.03
CA GLY A 52 -0.93 20.59 7.68
C GLY A 52 -0.95 19.62 6.49
N ALA A 53 -0.22 19.95 5.42
CA ALA A 53 -0.09 19.07 4.25
C ALA A 53 0.53 17.71 4.61
N LYS A 54 1.63 17.71 5.40
CA LYS A 54 2.31 16.50 5.86
C LYS A 54 1.40 15.62 6.73
N ARG A 55 0.58 16.22 7.61
CA ARG A 55 -0.41 15.49 8.40
C ARG A 55 -1.47 14.81 7.51
N ALA A 56 -1.98 15.51 6.50
CA ALA A 56 -2.93 14.93 5.55
C ALA A 56 -2.32 13.77 4.76
N ILE A 57 -1.10 13.93 4.25
CA ILE A 57 -0.34 12.87 3.57
C ILE A 57 -0.20 11.65 4.49
N ALA A 58 0.20 11.85 5.76
CA ALA A 58 0.32 10.77 6.73
C ALA A 58 -1.02 10.07 7.01
N ALA A 59 -2.14 10.80 7.05
CA ALA A 59 -3.46 10.22 7.24
C ALA A 59 -3.87 9.30 6.07
N PHE A 60 -3.50 9.65 4.84
CA PHE A 60 -3.76 8.76 3.69
C PHE A 60 -3.02 7.41 3.74
N TYR A 61 -1.95 7.27 4.55
CA TYR A 61 -1.28 5.98 4.82
C TYR A 61 -1.98 5.14 5.90
N GLN A 62 -2.95 5.69 6.62
CA GLN A 62 -3.68 4.96 7.65
C GLN A 62 -4.78 4.09 7.05
N SER A 63 -5.06 2.96 7.69
CA SER A 63 -6.12 2.04 7.30
C SER A 63 -7.52 2.62 7.53
N SER A 64 -7.69 3.35 8.65
CA SER A 64 -8.92 4.06 9.02
C SER A 64 -8.61 5.49 9.48
N PRO A 65 -8.30 6.41 8.56
CA PRO A 65 -7.98 7.79 8.91
C PRO A 65 -9.17 8.56 9.47
N ASP A 66 -8.90 9.34 10.52
CA ASP A 66 -9.83 10.34 11.01
C ASP A 66 -9.70 11.64 10.18
N TRP A 67 -10.78 12.03 9.51
CA TRP A 67 -10.87 13.25 8.69
C TRP A 67 -11.65 14.37 9.37
N THR A 68 -12.12 14.19 10.61
CA THR A 68 -12.97 15.18 11.31
C THR A 68 -12.26 16.51 11.57
N TRP A 69 -10.94 16.52 11.51
CA TRP A 69 -10.11 17.71 11.67
C TRP A 69 -9.95 18.56 10.40
N LEU A 70 -10.37 18.03 9.23
CA LEU A 70 -10.35 18.77 7.97
C LEU A 70 -11.26 20.00 8.05
N ASP A 71 -10.95 21.00 7.23
CA ASP A 71 -11.69 22.26 7.12
C ASP A 71 -11.82 23.09 8.42
N ALA A 72 -11.10 22.71 9.47
CA ALA A 72 -10.97 23.44 10.73
C ALA A 72 -9.54 23.92 10.97
N TRP A 73 -9.39 25.02 11.73
CA TRP A 73 -8.07 25.52 12.13
C TRP A 73 -7.49 24.66 13.26
N GLN A 74 -6.28 24.17 13.05
CA GLN A 74 -5.50 23.35 13.97
C GLN A 74 -4.26 24.14 14.42
N GLY A 75 -3.99 24.20 15.72
CA GLY A 75 -2.83 24.91 16.26
C GLY A 75 -1.52 24.14 16.03
N ILE A 76 -0.43 24.85 15.74
CA ILE A 76 0.94 24.30 15.71
C ILE A 76 1.97 25.37 16.10
N GLY A 77 2.65 25.17 17.23
CA GLY A 77 3.58 26.17 17.75
C GLY A 77 2.90 27.53 17.95
N THR A 78 3.40 28.57 17.27
CA THR A 78 2.81 29.92 17.30
C THR A 78 1.75 30.15 16.21
N GLY A 79 1.66 29.25 15.23
CA GLY A 79 0.75 29.37 14.09
C GLY A 79 -0.43 28.42 14.15
N ALA A 80 -1.24 28.43 13.09
CA ALA A 80 -2.29 27.47 12.87
C ALA A 80 -2.39 27.09 11.38
N TYR A 81 -2.93 25.90 11.08
CA TYR A 81 -3.21 25.46 9.73
C TYR A 81 -4.65 24.98 9.54
N ARG A 82 -5.15 25.04 8.32
CA ARG A 82 -6.43 24.46 7.88
C ARG A 82 -6.18 23.69 6.59
N VAL A 83 -6.68 22.47 6.51
CA VAL A 83 -6.49 21.61 5.32
C VAL A 83 -7.83 21.31 4.67
N GLN A 84 -7.84 21.39 3.34
CA GLN A 84 -8.93 20.96 2.48
C GLN A 84 -8.37 19.94 1.48
N ILE A 85 -9.17 18.94 1.13
CA ILE A 85 -8.78 17.85 0.22
C ILE A 85 -9.89 17.70 -0.82
N GLU A 86 -9.50 17.69 -2.10
CA GLU A 86 -10.43 17.50 -3.22
C GLU A 86 -9.99 16.29 -4.08
N PRO A 87 -10.87 15.30 -4.33
CA PRO A 87 -12.21 15.17 -3.76
C PRO A 87 -12.16 14.88 -2.24
N PRO A 88 -13.23 15.15 -1.48
CA PRO A 88 -13.28 14.83 -0.05
C PRO A 88 -13.05 13.32 0.17
N PRO A 89 -12.09 12.93 1.03
CA PRO A 89 -11.81 11.53 1.28
C PRO A 89 -12.93 10.90 2.13
N ALA A 90 -13.35 9.69 1.77
CA ALA A 90 -14.22 8.88 2.60
C ALA A 90 -13.43 8.28 3.80
N SER A 91 -14.15 7.67 4.76
CA SER A 91 -13.54 6.95 5.89
C SER A 91 -12.61 5.82 5.44
N SER A 92 -12.90 5.22 4.29
CA SER A 92 -11.94 4.42 3.52
C SER A 92 -11.57 5.17 2.24
N VAL A 93 -10.32 5.61 2.15
CA VAL A 93 -9.84 6.35 0.97
C VAL A 93 -9.76 5.43 -0.25
N GLU A 94 -10.38 5.87 -1.35
CA GLU A 94 -10.38 5.15 -2.62
C GLU A 94 -9.12 5.43 -3.44
N SER A 95 -8.91 4.65 -4.50
CA SER A 95 -7.91 4.98 -5.50
C SER A 95 -8.33 6.20 -6.31
N GLY A 96 -7.43 7.17 -6.48
CA GLY A 96 -7.71 8.41 -7.20
C GLY A 96 -6.60 9.43 -7.01
N SER A 97 -6.76 10.58 -7.65
CA SER A 97 -5.89 11.74 -7.41
C SER A 97 -6.60 12.71 -6.46
N TYR A 98 -5.89 13.12 -5.43
CA TYR A 98 -6.35 14.01 -4.38
C TYR A 98 -5.46 15.24 -4.35
N VAL A 99 -6.07 16.43 -4.29
CA VAL A 99 -5.36 17.70 -4.12
C VAL A 99 -5.54 18.16 -2.67
N ILE A 100 -4.44 18.14 -1.93
CA ILE A 100 -4.36 18.68 -0.57
C ILE A 100 -4.05 20.17 -0.70
N THR A 101 -4.90 21.03 -0.16
CA THR A 101 -4.65 22.47 -0.02
C THR A 101 -4.59 22.82 1.46
N ALA A 102 -3.40 23.18 1.93
CA ALA A 102 -3.15 23.56 3.31
C ALA A 102 -2.91 25.07 3.40
N LYS A 103 -3.67 25.76 4.26
CA LYS A 103 -3.46 27.18 4.57
C LYS A 103 -2.87 27.30 5.97
N GLY A 104 -1.72 27.94 6.10
CA GLY A 104 -1.09 28.26 7.37
C GLY A 104 -1.20 29.75 7.68
N ARG A 105 -1.35 30.11 8.95
CA ARG A 105 -1.42 31.51 9.42
C ARG A 105 -0.58 31.74 10.68
N ASP A 106 0.05 32.90 10.76
CA ASP A 106 0.76 33.41 11.94
C ASP A 106 0.81 34.95 11.83
N GLY A 107 0.59 35.67 12.94
CA GLY A 107 0.74 37.13 12.98
C GLY A 107 -0.10 37.94 11.98
N GLY A 108 -1.24 37.40 11.49
CA GLY A 108 -2.08 38.02 10.46
C GLY A 108 -1.65 37.74 9.02
N VAL A 109 -0.52 37.06 8.82
CA VAL A 109 -0.06 36.58 7.50
C VAL A 109 -0.64 35.20 7.24
N THR A 110 -0.99 34.91 5.98
CA THR A 110 -1.46 33.59 5.54
C THR A 110 -0.64 33.09 4.35
N LYS A 111 -0.29 31.80 4.35
CA LYS A 111 0.37 31.10 3.24
C LYS A 111 -0.43 29.86 2.86
N THR A 112 -0.36 29.48 1.60
CA THR A 112 -1.07 28.32 1.07
C THR A 112 -0.05 27.39 0.42
N THR A 113 -0.17 26.09 0.67
CA THR A 113 0.62 25.05 0.02
C THR A 113 -0.34 24.03 -0.59
N SER A 114 -0.08 23.63 -1.82
CA SER A 114 -0.86 22.60 -2.50
C SER A 114 0.01 21.41 -2.87
N VAL A 115 -0.50 20.21 -2.60
CA VAL A 115 0.17 18.94 -2.89
C VAL A 115 -0.81 18.01 -3.60
N THR A 116 -0.38 17.44 -4.73
CA THR A 116 -1.14 16.40 -5.43
C THR A 116 -0.66 15.03 -4.96
N VAL A 117 -1.60 14.25 -4.43
CA VAL A 117 -1.41 12.89 -3.95
C VAL A 117 -2.18 11.96 -4.87
N THR A 118 -1.47 11.07 -5.57
CA THR A 118 -2.12 10.03 -6.38
C THR A 118 -2.08 8.72 -5.61
N ILE A 119 -3.25 8.23 -5.23
CA ILE A 119 -3.46 6.92 -4.63
C ILE A 119 -3.82 5.98 -5.75
N SER A 120 -2.87 5.13 -6.13
CA SER A 120 -3.16 4.03 -7.03
C SER A 120 -3.61 2.86 -6.18
N GLY A 121 -4.82 2.36 -6.48
CA GLY A 121 -5.24 1.04 -6.03
C GLY A 121 -4.38 0.05 -6.80
N ARG A 122 -3.33 -0.47 -6.18
CA ARG A 122 -2.64 -1.62 -6.71
C ARG A 122 -3.31 -2.82 -6.08
N GLY A 123 -4.14 -3.50 -6.87
CA GLY A 123 -4.35 -4.92 -6.60
C GLY A 123 -2.99 -5.64 -6.62
N PRO A 124 -2.92 -6.87 -6.11
CA PRO A 124 -1.69 -7.66 -6.09
C PRO A 124 -0.93 -7.58 -7.41
N ASN A 125 0.30 -7.06 -7.37
CA ASN A 125 1.22 -7.06 -8.51
C ASN A 125 2.49 -7.83 -8.16
N TYR A 126 2.29 -8.98 -7.52
CA TYR A 126 3.33 -9.88 -7.08
C TYR A 126 3.20 -11.21 -7.82
N ALA A 127 4.34 -11.74 -8.26
CA ALA A 127 4.43 -13.15 -8.59
C ALA A 127 4.23 -13.99 -7.31
N MET A 128 4.80 -13.52 -6.20
CA MET A 128 4.69 -14.14 -4.89
C MET A 128 4.57 -13.09 -3.79
N TYR A 129 3.63 -13.23 -2.87
CA TYR A 129 3.53 -12.37 -1.69
C TYR A 129 3.19 -13.12 -0.41
N ALA A 130 3.90 -12.81 0.67
CA ALA A 130 3.65 -13.36 2.00
C ALA A 130 3.46 -12.23 3.02
N ALA A 131 2.41 -12.32 3.84
CA ALA A 131 2.22 -11.38 4.95
C ALA A 131 3.15 -11.68 6.16
N ASN A 132 3.94 -12.77 6.11
CA ASN A 132 5.04 -13.02 7.04
C ASN A 132 6.36 -13.18 6.26
N ASN A 133 7.03 -14.34 6.31
CA ASN A 133 8.34 -14.53 5.68
C ASN A 133 8.24 -15.34 4.39
N ILE A 134 9.26 -15.17 3.53
CA ILE A 134 9.47 -16.02 2.35
C ILE A 134 10.83 -16.70 2.48
N VAL A 135 10.85 -18.02 2.30
CA VAL A 135 12.06 -18.83 2.27
C VAL A 135 12.19 -19.50 0.92
N ILE A 136 13.30 -19.23 0.22
CA ILE A 136 13.63 -19.84 -1.07
C ILE A 136 14.80 -20.80 -0.87
N ASN A 137 14.48 -22.09 -0.87
CA ASN A 137 15.41 -23.20 -0.67
C ASN A 137 15.74 -23.92 -1.98
N GLY A 138 16.66 -23.33 -2.75
CA GLY A 138 17.09 -23.85 -4.05
C GLY A 138 17.15 -22.75 -5.11
N ASN A 139 17.20 -23.15 -6.37
CA ASN A 139 17.25 -22.21 -7.48
C ASN A 139 15.83 -21.78 -7.89
N LEU A 140 15.63 -20.48 -8.10
CA LEU A 140 14.36 -19.91 -8.54
C LEU A 140 14.55 -19.12 -9.84
N LEU A 141 13.85 -19.51 -10.90
CA LEU A 141 13.68 -18.69 -12.10
C LEU A 141 12.44 -17.80 -11.93
N LEU A 142 12.64 -16.49 -11.83
CA LEU A 142 11.60 -15.51 -11.50
C LEU A 142 11.30 -14.57 -12.67
N GLN A 143 10.02 -14.44 -13.00
CA GLN A 143 9.47 -13.35 -13.81
C GLN A 143 8.35 -12.66 -13.03
N GLY A 144 8.62 -11.47 -12.49
CA GLY A 144 7.72 -10.68 -11.64
C GLY A 144 8.32 -10.36 -10.26
N LYS A 145 7.50 -9.75 -9.39
CA LYS A 145 7.94 -9.26 -8.07
C LYS A 145 7.65 -10.27 -6.97
N ILE A 146 8.56 -10.43 -6.02
CA ILE A 146 8.32 -11.17 -4.78
C ILE A 146 8.30 -10.17 -3.63
N GLY A 147 7.22 -10.14 -2.85
CA GLY A 147 7.06 -9.24 -1.71
C GLY A 147 6.84 -10.00 -0.41
N ALA A 148 7.42 -9.53 0.69
CA ALA A 148 7.12 -10.05 2.02
C ALA A 148 6.99 -8.90 3.01
N THR A 149 6.04 -8.97 3.95
CA THR A 149 6.02 -8.04 5.09
C THR A 149 7.16 -8.31 6.06
N GLY A 150 7.57 -9.57 6.19
CA GLY A 150 8.76 -9.98 6.90
C GLY A 150 9.99 -10.10 5.99
N MET A 151 10.85 -11.06 6.32
CA MET A 151 12.10 -11.29 5.61
C MET A 151 11.92 -12.19 4.39
N ILE A 152 12.81 -12.00 3.40
CA ILE A 152 13.01 -12.95 2.30
C ILE A 152 14.39 -13.60 2.50
N SER A 153 14.42 -14.89 2.79
CA SER A 153 15.65 -15.67 2.97
C SER A 153 15.89 -16.59 1.78
N GLN A 154 17.16 -16.70 1.37
CA GLN A 154 17.55 -17.45 0.18
C GLN A 154 18.78 -18.29 0.47
N SER A 155 18.71 -19.57 0.14
CA SER A 155 19.85 -20.50 0.23
C SER A 155 20.38 -20.95 -1.14
N GLY A 156 19.73 -20.56 -2.25
CA GLY A 156 20.18 -20.81 -3.62
C GLY A 156 20.16 -19.56 -4.51
N VAL A 157 20.18 -19.74 -5.83
CA VAL A 157 20.26 -18.63 -6.80
C VAL A 157 18.87 -18.22 -7.30
N VAL A 158 18.57 -16.92 -7.27
CA VAL A 158 17.41 -16.35 -7.97
C VAL A 158 17.86 -15.76 -9.30
N THR A 159 17.36 -16.32 -10.39
CA THR A 159 17.59 -15.83 -11.76
C THR A 159 16.38 -15.05 -12.22
N TYR A 160 16.59 -13.77 -12.56
CA TYR A 160 15.56 -12.89 -13.08
C TYR A 160 15.43 -13.03 -14.60
N VAL A 161 14.22 -13.26 -15.09
CA VAL A 161 13.91 -13.40 -16.53
C VAL A 161 13.74 -12.04 -17.20
N ASP A 162 13.35 -11.01 -16.44
CA ASP A 162 13.17 -9.64 -16.92
C ASP A 162 13.80 -8.62 -15.96
N HIS A 163 13.83 -7.36 -16.40
CA HIS A 163 14.43 -6.25 -15.65
C HIS A 163 13.54 -5.72 -14.51
N ASP A 164 12.24 -6.04 -14.53
CA ASP A 164 11.25 -5.57 -13.56
C ASP A 164 11.13 -6.49 -12.33
N SER A 165 11.70 -7.69 -12.44
CA SER A 165 11.69 -8.71 -11.42
C SER A 165 12.61 -8.33 -10.26
N LYS A 166 12.09 -8.47 -9.03
CA LYS A 166 12.79 -8.06 -7.82
C LYS A 166 12.23 -8.71 -6.58
N LEU A 167 13.07 -8.76 -5.55
CA LEU A 167 12.73 -9.19 -4.21
C LEU A 167 12.54 -7.95 -3.35
N LEU A 168 11.41 -7.89 -2.67
CA LEU A 168 10.98 -6.75 -1.87
C LEU A 168 10.69 -7.25 -0.44
N PRO A 169 11.69 -7.36 0.44
CA PRO A 169 11.44 -7.66 1.85
C PRO A 169 10.84 -6.45 2.57
N ASN A 170 10.29 -6.67 3.77
CA ASN A 170 9.77 -5.63 4.66
C ASN A 170 8.74 -4.67 4.02
N GLN A 171 7.87 -5.18 3.16
CA GLN A 171 6.82 -4.38 2.54
C GLN A 171 5.75 -4.00 3.56
N GLN A 172 5.47 -2.70 3.65
CA GLN A 172 4.35 -2.17 4.42
C GLN A 172 3.11 -2.15 3.52
N GLU A 173 2.49 -3.32 3.40
CA GLU A 173 1.30 -3.53 2.60
C GLU A 173 0.16 -3.97 3.50
N ASP A 174 -0.92 -3.19 3.51
CA ASP A 174 -2.11 -3.42 4.33
C ASP A 174 -3.28 -3.93 3.48
N TRP A 175 -2.99 -4.82 2.54
CA TRP A 175 -3.99 -5.38 1.65
C TRP A 175 -4.00 -6.88 1.76
N TRP A 176 -5.20 -7.43 1.86
CA TRP A 176 -5.43 -8.85 1.77
C TRP A 176 -6.76 -9.14 1.11
N PHE A 177 -6.94 -10.37 0.66
CA PHE A 177 -8.23 -10.87 0.23
C PHE A 177 -9.13 -11.00 1.48
N ASP A 178 -9.83 -9.95 1.91
CA ASP A 178 -10.53 -9.96 3.21
C ASP A 178 -11.70 -10.97 3.29
N ASP A 179 -12.24 -11.37 2.14
CA ASP A 179 -13.52 -12.07 2.05
C ASP A 179 -13.50 -13.60 2.30
N TYR A 180 -12.35 -14.32 2.29
CA TYR A 180 -12.40 -15.77 2.65
C TYR A 180 -12.25 -16.05 4.15
N ALA A 181 -11.92 -15.06 4.98
CA ALA A 181 -12.09 -15.23 6.43
C ALA A 181 -13.54 -15.59 6.76
N THR A 182 -14.48 -15.07 5.96
CA THR A 182 -15.90 -15.44 5.94
C THR A 182 -16.11 -16.87 5.47
N PHE A 183 -15.52 -17.32 4.35
CA PHE A 183 -15.64 -18.71 3.86
C PHE A 183 -15.28 -19.77 4.92
N LYS A 184 -14.25 -19.52 5.74
CA LYS A 184 -13.87 -20.41 6.85
C LYS A 184 -14.97 -20.56 7.91
N LYS A 185 -15.76 -19.50 8.15
CA LYS A 185 -16.82 -19.47 9.17
C LYS A 185 -18.20 -19.82 8.62
N SER A 186 -18.56 -19.28 7.46
CA SER A 186 -19.89 -19.40 6.85
C SER A 186 -20.04 -20.59 5.91
N LYS A 187 -18.92 -21.18 5.44
CA LYS A 187 -18.90 -22.23 4.38
C LYS A 187 -19.63 -21.82 3.10
N THR A 188 -19.86 -20.52 2.93
CA THR A 188 -20.48 -19.93 1.74
C THR A 188 -19.40 -19.24 0.92
N MET A 189 -19.45 -19.46 -0.39
CA MET A 189 -18.50 -18.87 -1.35
C MET A 189 -18.43 -17.35 -1.18
N PRO A 190 -17.24 -16.73 -1.27
CA PRO A 190 -17.13 -15.27 -1.23
C PRO A 190 -18.02 -14.60 -2.27
N GLY A 191 -18.67 -13.51 -1.88
CA GLY A 191 -19.64 -12.79 -2.71
C GLY A 191 -19.05 -12.19 -3.99
N PHE A 192 -17.75 -11.95 -4.05
CA PHE A 192 -17.09 -11.46 -5.26
C PHE A 192 -16.85 -12.56 -6.31
N LEU A 193 -16.92 -13.83 -5.91
CA LEU A 193 -16.85 -14.97 -6.82
C LEU A 193 -18.24 -15.38 -7.31
N THR A 194 -19.26 -14.54 -7.10
CA THR A 194 -20.60 -14.78 -7.67
C THR A 194 -20.50 -14.87 -9.19
N SER A 195 -20.63 -16.10 -9.70
CA SER A 195 -21.03 -16.47 -11.07
C SER A 195 -20.32 -15.81 -12.25
N ALA A 196 -19.20 -15.13 -12.06
CA ALA A 196 -18.37 -14.68 -13.17
C ALA A 196 -17.67 -15.89 -13.81
N ASN A 197 -18.34 -16.51 -14.78
CA ASN A 197 -17.91 -17.57 -15.71
C ASN A 197 -17.82 -19.04 -15.24
N ARG A 198 -17.81 -19.38 -13.95
CA ARG A 198 -17.60 -20.79 -13.51
C ARG A 198 -18.74 -21.32 -12.62
N PRO A 199 -19.65 -22.21 -13.10
CA PRO A 199 -20.70 -22.81 -12.28
C PRO A 199 -20.14 -23.65 -11.13
N VAL A 200 -20.81 -23.62 -9.98
CA VAL A 200 -20.45 -24.47 -8.83
C VAL A 200 -20.84 -25.91 -9.14
N ASN A 201 -19.87 -26.82 -9.03
CA ASN A 201 -20.11 -28.24 -9.13
C ASN A 201 -20.72 -28.75 -7.81
N SER A 202 -22.01 -29.06 -7.84
CA SER A 202 -22.73 -29.57 -6.67
C SER A 202 -22.37 -31.01 -6.29
N ASP A 203 -21.75 -31.77 -7.20
CA ASP A 203 -21.42 -33.18 -7.01
C ASP A 203 -20.11 -33.37 -6.24
N ILE A 204 -19.25 -32.35 -6.19
CA ILE A 204 -17.95 -32.39 -5.52
C ILE A 204 -18.01 -31.54 -4.24
N LYS A 205 -18.14 -32.22 -3.08
CA LYS A 205 -18.24 -31.57 -1.76
C LYS A 205 -17.13 -31.96 -0.79
N VAL A 206 -16.46 -33.08 -1.07
CA VAL A 206 -15.39 -33.66 -0.24
C VAL A 206 -14.26 -34.18 -1.15
N SER A 207 -13.07 -34.35 -0.59
CA SER A 207 -11.86 -34.77 -1.33
C SER A 207 -12.08 -36.04 -2.17
N SER A 208 -12.71 -37.08 -1.60
CA SER A 208 -12.89 -38.38 -2.26
C SER A 208 -13.79 -38.35 -3.50
N HIS A 209 -14.56 -37.28 -3.70
CA HIS A 209 -15.35 -37.13 -4.92
C HIS A 209 -14.45 -36.84 -6.14
N LEU A 210 -13.25 -36.29 -5.93
CA LEU A 210 -12.30 -36.04 -7.00
C LEU A 210 -11.58 -37.31 -7.48
N ASP A 211 -11.60 -38.38 -6.70
CA ASP A 211 -10.92 -39.63 -7.06
C ASP A 211 -11.52 -40.25 -8.33
N LYS A 212 -12.81 -40.04 -8.57
CA LYS A 212 -13.58 -40.60 -9.68
C LYS A 212 -13.32 -39.92 -11.04
N GLY A 213 -12.80 -38.69 -11.03
CA GLY A 213 -12.58 -37.90 -12.26
C GLY A 213 -11.11 -37.52 -12.43
N GLN A 214 -10.66 -37.43 -13.69
CA GLN A 214 -9.31 -36.98 -14.03
C GLN A 214 -9.28 -35.57 -14.62
N ASN A 215 -10.39 -35.05 -15.12
CA ASN A 215 -10.43 -33.77 -15.82
C ASN A 215 -11.59 -32.92 -15.31
N TYR A 216 -11.30 -31.68 -14.96
CA TYR A 216 -12.22 -30.70 -14.40
C TYR A 216 -12.08 -29.41 -15.19
N SER A 217 -13.17 -28.93 -15.81
CA SER A 217 -13.13 -27.76 -16.69
C SER A 217 -14.28 -26.81 -16.43
N ASN A 218 -14.01 -25.50 -16.49
CA ASN A 218 -15.00 -24.43 -16.44
C ASN A 218 -15.97 -24.55 -15.25
N GLN A 219 -15.45 -24.78 -14.06
CA GLN A 219 -16.29 -24.98 -12.87
C GLN A 219 -15.65 -24.44 -11.60
N THR A 220 -16.46 -24.37 -10.57
CA THR A 220 -16.06 -24.00 -9.22
C THR A 220 -16.29 -25.21 -8.31
N ILE A 221 -15.24 -25.63 -7.61
CA ILE A 221 -15.24 -26.77 -6.69
C ILE A 221 -15.12 -26.22 -5.28
N VAL A 222 -16.04 -26.61 -4.40
CA VAL A 222 -16.07 -26.16 -3.00
C VAL A 222 -16.01 -27.37 -2.09
N ILE A 223 -14.93 -27.48 -1.33
CA ILE A 223 -14.69 -28.58 -0.40
C ILE A 223 -14.71 -28.04 1.02
N ASN A 224 -15.58 -28.62 1.84
CA ASN A 224 -15.60 -28.34 3.27
C ASN A 224 -14.78 -29.40 4.01
N GLY A 225 -13.56 -29.05 4.39
CA GLY A 225 -12.57 -29.94 5.01
C GLY A 225 -11.23 -29.83 4.29
N ASP A 226 -10.40 -30.86 4.44
CA ASP A 226 -9.14 -30.98 3.74
C ASP A 226 -9.33 -31.57 2.33
N LEU A 227 -8.44 -31.20 1.41
CA LEU A 227 -8.34 -31.73 0.07
C LEU A 227 -6.97 -32.41 -0.11
N LEU A 228 -7.01 -33.70 -0.43
CA LEU A 228 -5.87 -34.46 -0.93
C LEU A 228 -6.03 -34.67 -2.44
N LEU A 229 -5.18 -34.03 -3.24
CA LEU A 229 -5.05 -34.27 -4.66
C LEU A 229 -4.03 -35.40 -4.87
N SER A 230 -4.52 -36.57 -5.25
CA SER A 230 -3.72 -37.75 -5.54
C SER A 230 -3.96 -38.26 -6.97
N GLY A 231 -2.98 -39.00 -7.51
CA GLY A 231 -3.00 -39.47 -8.89
C GLY A 231 -2.94 -38.33 -9.92
N THR A 232 -3.35 -38.62 -11.16
CA THR A 232 -3.35 -37.63 -12.24
C THR A 232 -4.66 -36.86 -12.26
N LYS A 233 -4.59 -35.51 -12.15
CA LYS A 233 -5.76 -34.62 -12.19
C LYS A 233 -5.45 -33.39 -13.05
N ASN A 234 -6.35 -33.02 -13.96
CA ASN A 234 -6.23 -31.85 -14.81
C ASN A 234 -7.36 -30.87 -14.51
N PHE A 235 -7.00 -29.63 -14.24
CA PHE A 235 -7.92 -28.53 -13.97
C PHE A 235 -7.71 -27.45 -15.03
N THR A 236 -8.77 -27.11 -15.77
CA THR A 236 -8.74 -26.06 -16.79
C THR A 236 -9.78 -25.01 -16.46
N ASN A 237 -9.39 -23.74 -16.34
CA ASN A 237 -10.33 -22.64 -16.01
C ASN A 237 -11.26 -23.02 -14.85
N THR A 238 -10.65 -23.56 -13.78
CA THR A 238 -11.36 -24.10 -12.62
C THR A 238 -10.93 -23.37 -11.36
N SER A 239 -11.91 -23.03 -10.53
CA SER A 239 -11.69 -22.49 -9.18
C SER A 239 -11.86 -23.59 -8.15
N ILE A 240 -10.93 -23.71 -7.20
CA ILE A 240 -10.99 -24.68 -6.10
C ILE A 240 -10.94 -23.91 -4.78
N PHE A 241 -11.95 -24.09 -3.94
CA PHE A 241 -12.09 -23.47 -2.63
C PHE A 241 -12.18 -24.54 -1.55
N VAL A 242 -11.21 -24.55 -0.63
CA VAL A 242 -11.07 -25.59 0.40
C VAL A 242 -11.01 -24.91 1.76
N SER A 243 -11.89 -25.29 2.70
CA SER A 243 -11.93 -24.65 4.01
C SER A 243 -10.78 -25.07 4.93
N GLY A 244 -10.20 -26.25 4.68
CA GLY A 244 -9.04 -26.79 5.37
C GLY A 244 -7.72 -26.63 4.60
N ASN A 245 -6.93 -27.69 4.61
CA ASN A 245 -5.63 -27.79 3.95
C ASN A 245 -5.77 -28.37 2.54
N ILE A 246 -4.89 -27.97 1.64
CA ILE A 246 -4.71 -28.59 0.33
C ILE A 246 -3.35 -29.27 0.31
N VAL A 247 -3.32 -30.57 0.04
CA VAL A 247 -2.10 -31.33 -0.21
C VAL A 247 -2.18 -31.91 -1.61
N ASN A 248 -1.25 -31.55 -2.48
CA ASN A 248 -1.06 -32.22 -3.77
C ASN A 248 0.13 -33.16 -3.68
N SER A 249 -0.15 -34.46 -3.76
CA SER A 249 0.84 -35.52 -3.81
C SER A 249 0.85 -36.26 -5.16
N GLY A 250 0.03 -35.82 -6.12
CA GLY A 250 -0.11 -36.43 -7.44
C GLY A 250 0.34 -35.53 -8.60
N ASP A 251 0.20 -36.06 -9.81
CA ASP A 251 0.43 -35.34 -11.06
C ASP A 251 -0.76 -34.44 -11.39
N THR A 252 -0.82 -33.30 -10.71
CA THR A 252 -1.87 -32.29 -10.93
C THR A 252 -1.39 -31.20 -11.88
N SER A 253 -2.18 -30.91 -12.92
CA SER A 253 -1.95 -29.82 -13.86
C SER A 253 -3.05 -28.77 -13.77
N PHE A 254 -2.66 -27.49 -13.71
CA PHE A 254 -3.58 -26.36 -13.74
C PHE A 254 -3.36 -25.51 -15.00
N THR A 255 -4.38 -25.33 -15.83
CA THR A 255 -4.30 -24.60 -17.09
C THR A 255 -5.41 -23.55 -17.22
N ASN A 256 -5.16 -22.51 -18.01
CA ASN A 256 -6.14 -21.45 -18.32
C ASN A 256 -6.76 -20.77 -17.08
N HIS A 257 -5.98 -19.96 -16.37
CA HIS A 257 -6.45 -19.05 -15.31
C HIS A 257 -7.08 -19.75 -14.08
N CYS A 258 -6.63 -20.95 -13.70
CA CYS A 258 -7.15 -21.59 -12.48
C CYS A 258 -6.91 -20.76 -11.21
N LEU A 259 -7.77 -20.97 -10.21
CA LEU A 259 -7.65 -20.37 -8.88
C LEU A 259 -7.73 -21.46 -7.83
N VAL A 260 -6.78 -21.49 -6.90
CA VAL A 260 -6.72 -22.48 -5.82
C VAL A 260 -6.61 -21.74 -4.50
N VAL A 261 -7.61 -21.90 -3.63
CA VAL A 261 -7.64 -21.22 -2.33
C VAL A 261 -7.86 -22.19 -1.19
N ALA A 262 -7.00 -22.10 -0.17
CA ALA A 262 -7.10 -22.87 1.07
C ALA A 262 -7.32 -21.96 2.27
N GLY A 263 -8.22 -22.39 3.17
CA GLY A 263 -8.49 -21.71 4.43
C GLY A 263 -7.39 -21.87 5.48
N ASN A 264 -6.53 -22.89 5.34
CA ASN A 264 -5.43 -23.16 6.28
C ASN A 264 -4.04 -23.18 5.61
N SER A 265 -3.74 -24.17 4.78
CA SER A 265 -2.41 -24.27 4.15
C SER A 265 -2.49 -24.94 2.78
N ILE A 266 -1.51 -24.64 1.93
CA ILE A 266 -1.31 -25.35 0.65
C ILE A 266 0.09 -25.96 0.68
N THR A 267 0.17 -27.28 0.48
CA THR A 267 1.42 -28.00 0.24
C THR A 267 1.33 -28.67 -1.11
N VAL A 268 2.09 -28.18 -2.08
CA VAL A 268 2.03 -28.67 -3.47
C VAL A 268 3.44 -28.96 -4.00
N SER A 269 3.66 -30.18 -4.48
CA SER A 269 4.89 -30.53 -5.20
C SER A 269 4.52 -31.06 -6.59
N GLY A 270 5.35 -30.76 -7.58
CA GLY A 270 5.15 -31.27 -8.93
C GLY A 270 6.02 -30.56 -9.95
N SER A 271 6.36 -31.24 -11.05
CA SER A 271 7.21 -30.65 -12.09
C SER A 271 6.53 -29.49 -12.82
N ASN A 272 5.20 -29.48 -12.90
CA ASN A 272 4.40 -28.44 -13.54
C ASN A 272 3.11 -28.18 -12.74
N LEU A 273 3.16 -27.22 -11.84
CA LEU A 273 2.00 -26.71 -11.09
C LEU A 273 1.13 -25.76 -11.96
N GLY A 274 1.57 -25.47 -13.19
CA GLY A 274 0.74 -24.81 -14.19
C GLY A 274 0.51 -23.30 -13.96
N GLY A 275 -0.52 -22.76 -14.61
CA GLY A 275 -0.87 -21.33 -14.62
C GLY A 275 -2.01 -20.98 -13.67
N ALA A 276 -1.90 -21.42 -12.42
CA ALA A 276 -2.86 -21.13 -11.36
C ALA A 276 -2.42 -19.98 -10.46
N VAL A 277 -3.40 -19.27 -9.90
CA VAL A 277 -3.18 -18.40 -8.74
C VAL A 277 -3.47 -19.20 -7.48
N TYR A 278 -2.49 -19.28 -6.58
CA TYR A 278 -2.59 -19.96 -5.29
C TYR A 278 -2.74 -18.92 -4.18
N ILE A 279 -3.76 -19.09 -3.33
CA ILE A 279 -4.00 -18.22 -2.17
C ILE A 279 -4.19 -19.09 -0.93
N SER A 280 -3.46 -18.81 0.14
CA SER A 280 -3.61 -19.50 1.42
C SER A 280 -3.81 -18.50 2.56
N TYR A 281 -4.73 -18.82 3.47
CA TYR A 281 -4.96 -18.04 4.69
C TYR A 281 -4.04 -18.44 5.85
N GLY A 282 -3.18 -19.43 5.63
CA GLY A 282 -1.99 -19.68 6.44
C GLY A 282 -0.77 -19.72 5.51
N SER A 283 0.01 -20.79 5.56
CA SER A 283 1.25 -20.91 4.80
C SER A 283 1.07 -21.59 3.44
N ILE A 284 2.02 -21.37 2.52
CA ILE A 284 2.18 -22.16 1.30
C ILE A 284 3.58 -22.76 1.26
N THR A 285 3.65 -24.08 1.09
CA THR A 285 4.89 -24.78 0.77
C THR A 285 4.77 -25.33 -0.63
N TYR A 286 5.72 -24.99 -1.51
CA TYR A 286 5.72 -25.55 -2.86
C TYR A 286 7.09 -25.91 -3.40
N SER A 287 7.10 -26.85 -4.34
CA SER A 287 8.27 -27.16 -5.18
C SER A 287 7.84 -27.39 -6.62
N GLY A 288 8.54 -26.73 -7.55
CA GLY A 288 8.36 -26.91 -8.98
C GLY A 288 8.00 -25.66 -9.76
N THR A 289 7.31 -25.85 -10.89
CA THR A 289 7.15 -24.80 -11.91
C THR A 289 5.72 -24.27 -11.96
N ILE A 290 5.55 -22.98 -11.66
CA ILE A 290 4.31 -22.21 -11.83
C ILE A 290 4.52 -21.26 -13.02
N LYS A 291 3.81 -21.52 -14.13
CA LYS A 291 3.92 -20.75 -15.37
C LYS A 291 2.63 -20.03 -15.69
N GLY A 292 2.65 -18.71 -15.50
CA GLY A 292 1.50 -17.86 -15.77
C GLY A 292 0.51 -17.84 -14.61
N GLY A 293 1.02 -17.79 -13.38
CA GLY A 293 0.25 -17.83 -12.14
C GLY A 293 0.78 -16.85 -11.10
N ALA A 294 0.39 -17.04 -9.84
CA ALA A 294 0.90 -16.27 -8.71
C ALA A 294 0.68 -17.02 -7.39
N VAL A 295 1.39 -16.63 -6.33
CA VAL A 295 1.35 -17.31 -5.01
C VAL A 295 1.18 -16.29 -3.89
N TYR A 296 0.15 -16.46 -3.05
CA TYR A 296 -0.17 -15.54 -1.96
C TYR A 296 -0.43 -16.28 -0.65
N ALA A 297 0.23 -15.90 0.44
CA ALA A 297 0.01 -16.50 1.76
C ALA A 297 -0.15 -15.45 2.88
N LYS A 298 -1.10 -15.67 3.80
CA LYS A 298 -1.26 -14.85 5.02
C LYS A 298 -0.19 -15.11 6.07
N ASN A 299 0.49 -16.24 5.96
CA ASN A 299 1.65 -16.55 6.79
C ASN A 299 2.87 -16.71 5.90
N ASP A 300 3.65 -17.78 6.06
CA ASP A 300 4.92 -17.96 5.36
C ASP A 300 4.74 -18.61 3.97
N ILE A 301 5.64 -18.28 3.05
CA ILE A 301 5.83 -19.05 1.81
C ILE A 301 7.20 -19.74 1.85
N ILE A 302 7.21 -21.05 1.60
CA ILE A 302 8.43 -21.85 1.46
C ILE A 302 8.47 -22.42 0.04
N ALA A 303 9.35 -21.88 -0.79
CA ALA A 303 9.67 -22.42 -2.10
C ALA A 303 10.89 -23.34 -1.99
N SER A 304 10.84 -24.55 -2.55
CA SER A 304 11.93 -25.52 -2.44
C SER A 304 12.31 -26.18 -3.76
N GLY A 305 13.55 -26.66 -3.86
CA GLY A 305 14.09 -27.30 -5.06
C GLY A 305 14.35 -26.32 -6.20
N ASN A 306 14.43 -26.84 -7.43
CA ASN A 306 14.49 -26.01 -8.63
C ASN A 306 13.07 -25.60 -9.01
N SER A 307 12.73 -24.35 -8.72
CA SER A 307 11.41 -23.79 -8.96
C SER A 307 11.44 -22.72 -10.05
N SER A 308 10.30 -22.52 -10.72
CA SER A 308 10.11 -21.40 -11.63
C SER A 308 8.78 -20.74 -11.31
N LEU A 309 8.77 -19.41 -11.30
CA LEU A 309 7.58 -18.61 -11.05
C LEU A 309 7.50 -17.51 -12.11
N ILE A 310 6.56 -17.69 -13.03
CA ILE A 310 6.27 -16.70 -14.07
C ILE A 310 4.91 -16.08 -13.76
N TYR A 311 4.93 -14.80 -13.41
CA TYR A 311 3.72 -14.04 -13.13
C TYR A 311 2.84 -13.91 -14.37
N SER A 312 1.51 -14.00 -14.18
CA SER A 312 0.54 -13.64 -15.22
C SER A 312 -0.49 -12.68 -14.69
N ARG A 313 -0.45 -11.45 -15.22
CA ARG A 313 -1.50 -10.45 -14.98
C ARG A 313 -2.85 -10.91 -15.53
N SER A 314 -2.89 -11.59 -16.67
CA SER A 314 -4.15 -12.09 -17.23
C SER A 314 -4.79 -13.17 -16.37
N ALA A 315 -4.00 -14.00 -15.68
CA ALA A 315 -4.53 -14.94 -14.69
C ALA A 315 -5.10 -14.24 -13.45
N MET A 316 -4.48 -13.14 -13.00
CA MET A 316 -5.01 -12.34 -11.90
C MET A 316 -6.33 -11.66 -12.28
N GLU A 317 -6.39 -11.04 -13.47
CA GLU A 317 -7.59 -10.35 -13.99
C GLU A 317 -8.74 -11.33 -14.26
N ALA A 318 -8.46 -12.49 -14.86
CA ALA A 318 -9.47 -13.52 -15.12
C ALA A 318 -10.09 -14.09 -13.83
N ASN A 319 -9.36 -14.02 -12.71
CA ASN A 319 -9.85 -14.42 -11.39
C ASN A 319 -10.32 -13.22 -10.54
N GLN A 320 -10.41 -12.02 -11.13
CA GLN A 320 -10.88 -10.79 -10.46
C GLN A 320 -10.08 -10.42 -9.21
N LEU A 321 -8.77 -10.67 -9.25
CA LEU A 321 -7.85 -10.41 -8.14
C LEU A 321 -7.06 -9.10 -8.32
N THR A 322 -7.34 -8.31 -9.36
CA THR A 322 -6.69 -7.02 -9.60
C THR A 322 -7.57 -5.86 -9.18
N SER A 323 -7.00 -4.66 -9.04
CA SER A 323 -7.76 -3.47 -8.61
C SER A 323 -8.95 -3.18 -9.52
N GLY A 324 -10.06 -2.76 -8.92
CA GLY A 324 -11.33 -2.49 -9.60
C GLY A 324 -12.37 -3.61 -9.48
N PHE A 325 -12.03 -4.75 -8.88
CA PHE A 325 -12.97 -5.84 -8.58
C PHE A 325 -13.24 -5.94 -7.07
N PRO A 326 -14.48 -6.27 -6.65
CA PRO A 326 -14.76 -6.65 -5.26
C PRO A 326 -13.85 -7.82 -4.86
N GLY A 327 -13.24 -7.79 -3.67
CA GLY A 327 -12.39 -8.88 -3.16
C GLY A 327 -10.91 -8.85 -3.57
N ALA A 328 -10.50 -8.01 -4.53
CA ALA A 328 -9.08 -7.70 -4.73
C ALA A 328 -8.62 -6.82 -3.56
N GLY A 329 -7.78 -7.36 -2.66
CA GLY A 329 -7.27 -6.57 -1.55
C GLY A 329 -6.66 -5.26 -2.05
N THR A 330 -6.97 -4.16 -1.38
CA THR A 330 -6.60 -2.81 -1.84
C THR A 330 -5.25 -2.39 -1.28
N SER A 331 -4.15 -2.55 -2.04
CA SER A 331 -2.90 -1.85 -1.69
C SER A 331 -2.98 -0.42 -2.18
N ARG A 332 -2.67 0.52 -1.27
CA ARG A 332 -2.56 1.94 -1.58
C ARG A 332 -1.09 2.25 -1.81
N THR A 333 -0.68 2.41 -3.07
CA THR A 333 0.59 3.07 -3.38
C THR A 333 0.34 4.55 -3.61
N MET A 334 1.04 5.38 -2.86
CA MET A 334 0.94 6.82 -2.93
C MET A 334 2.14 7.42 -3.66
N GLU A 335 1.87 8.22 -4.69
CA GLU A 335 2.87 9.05 -5.36
C GLU A 335 2.56 10.52 -5.10
N ILE A 336 3.56 11.26 -4.61
CA ILE A 336 3.49 12.71 -4.42
C ILE A 336 4.14 13.36 -5.63
N SER A 337 3.34 13.99 -6.48
CA SER A 337 3.81 14.43 -7.81
C SER A 337 4.27 15.89 -7.86
N SER A 338 3.83 16.75 -6.93
CA SER A 338 4.30 18.14 -6.88
C SER A 338 3.99 18.83 -5.55
N TRP A 339 4.94 19.62 -5.06
CA TRP A 339 4.74 20.66 -4.05
C TRP A 339 4.63 22.01 -4.77
N ARG A 340 3.56 22.76 -4.50
CA ARG A 340 3.42 24.16 -4.94
C ARG A 340 3.24 25.05 -3.72
N GLU A 341 4.11 26.04 -3.60
CA GLU A 341 4.09 27.11 -2.58
C GLU A 341 3.47 28.40 -3.14
#